data_AF-A0A1Q7ZC60-F1
#
_entry.id   AF-A0A1Q7ZC60-F1
#
_cell.length_a   1.000
_cell.length_b   1.000
_cell.length_c   1.000
_cell.angle_alpha   90.00
_cell.angle_beta   90.00
_cell.angle_gamma   90.00
#
_symmetry.space_group_name_H-M   'P 1'
#
loop_
_entity.id
_entity.type
_entity.pdbx_description
1 polymer ?
#
loop_
_entity_poly.entity_id
_entity_poly.type
_entity_poly.pdbx_seq_one_letter_code
_entity_poly.pdbx_strand_id
1 'polypeptide(L)' 'MKGDARFRPQDRIRKRSEYQVIYDRGQRIPSGSFVLFVLRNASGRPRLGITATRRIGSRTWTSW' A
#
# COMPACT_ATOMS: atom_id res chain seq x y z
N MET A 1 14.96 7.32 22.55
CA MET A 1 15.18 6.05 21.82
C MET A 1 14.45 6.12 20.49
N LYS A 2 15.17 6.38 19.39
CA LYS A 2 14.56 6.42 18.05
C LYS A 2 14.45 4.97 17.58
N GLY A 3 13.34 4.31 17.90
CA GLY A 3 13.08 2.96 17.39
C GLY A 3 13.11 3.01 15.87
N ASP A 4 13.76 2.04 15.25
CA ASP A 4 13.80 1.89 13.80
C ASP A 4 12.34 1.72 13.32
N ALA A 5 11.69 2.82 12.91
CA ALA A 5 10.27 2.87 12.57
C ALA A 5 9.96 2.21 11.22
N ARG A 6 10.78 1.22 10.83
CA ARG A 6 10.65 0.46 9.61
C ARG A 6 9.76 -0.75 9.87
N PHE A 7 8.66 -0.83 9.11
CA PHE A 7 7.86 -2.05 9.05
C PHE A 7 8.74 -3.24 8.66
N ARG A 8 8.72 -4.31 9.47
CA ARG A 8 9.47 -5.52 9.17
C ARG A 8 8.96 -6.14 7.87
N PRO A 9 9.80 -6.88 7.14
CA PRO A 9 9.41 -7.54 5.89
C PRO A 9 8.09 -8.32 5.96
N GLN A 10 7.85 -9.00 7.07
CA GLN A 10 6.67 -9.81 7.34
C GLN A 10 5.38 -8.99 7.53
N ASP A 11 5.50 -7.76 8.02
CA ASP A 11 4.39 -6.85 8.27
C ASP A 11 4.03 -6.04 7.01
N ARG A 12 4.68 -6.34 5.88
CA ARG A 12 4.48 -5.67 4.58
C ARG A 12 3.81 -6.58 3.57
N ILE A 13 2.90 -6.01 2.79
CA ILE A 13 2.34 -6.63 1.59
C ILE A 13 3.29 -6.29 0.44
N ARG A 14 3.92 -7.32 -0.14
CA ARG A 14 4.96 -7.15 -1.17
C ARG A 14 4.54 -7.70 -2.53
N LYS A 15 3.70 -8.74 -2.57
CA LYS A 15 3.35 -9.41 -3.83
C LYS A 15 2.16 -8.74 -4.47
N ARG A 16 2.21 -8.53 -5.80
CA ARG A 16 1.09 -7.98 -6.58
C ARG A 16 -0.19 -8.81 -6.43
N SER A 17 -0.07 -10.14 -6.37
CA SER A 17 -1.20 -11.04 -6.19
C SER A 17 -1.93 -10.82 -4.85
N GLU A 18 -1.21 -10.46 -3.79
CA GLU A 18 -1.84 -10.13 -2.48
C GLU A 18 -2.68 -8.85 -2.60
N TYR A 19 -2.18 -7.82 -3.29
CA TYR A 19 -2.97 -6.60 -3.56
C TYR A 19 -4.23 -6.91 -4.37
N GLN A 20 -4.12 -7.77 -5.40
CA GLN A 20 -5.27 -8.15 -6.22
C GLN A 20 -6.36 -8.85 -5.39
N VAL A 21 -5.99 -9.77 -4.50
CA VAL A 21 -6.94 -10.44 -3.60
C VAL A 21 -7.60 -9.45 -2.64
N ILE A 22 -6.85 -8.47 -2.14
CA ILE A 22 -7.40 -7.42 -1.26
C ILE A 22 -8.36 -6.50 -2.01
N TYR A 23 -8.08 -6.17 -3.27
CA TYR A 23 -9.01 -5.37 -4.09
C TYR A 23 -10.28 -6.13 -4.48
N ASP A 24 -10.17 -7.44 -4.71
CA ASP A 24 -11.28 -8.31 -5.09
C ASP A 24 -12.20 -8.64 -3.90
N ARG A 25 -11.62 -9.02 -2.77
CA ARG A 25 -12.35 -9.59 -1.61
C ARG A 25 -12.37 -8.70 -0.39
N GLY A 26 -11.54 -7.67 -0.36
CA GLY A 26 -11.40 -6.77 0.78
C GLY A 26 -12.51 -5.72 0.82
N GLN A 27 -12.72 -5.18 2.02
CA GLN A 27 -13.58 -4.04 2.22
C GLN A 27 -12.89 -2.76 1.73
N ARG A 28 -13.60 -1.97 0.93
CA ARG A 28 -13.17 -0.65 0.47
C ARG A 28 -13.73 0.43 1.38
N ILE A 29 -12.85 1.19 2.02
CA ILE A 29 -13.19 2.30 2.92
C ILE A 29 -12.66 3.60 2.29
N PRO A 30 -13.51 4.39 1.64
CA PRO A 30 -13.10 5.68 1.09
C PRO A 30 -12.88 6.71 2.21
N SER A 31 -11.87 7.55 2.03
CA SER A 31 -11.60 8.75 2.82
C SER A 31 -11.34 9.92 1.88
N GLY A 32 -11.40 11.15 2.36
CA GLY A 32 -11.20 12.35 1.54
C GLY A 32 -9.82 12.44 0.90
N SER A 33 -8.79 11.82 1.50
CA SER A 33 -7.41 11.91 1.04
C SER A 33 -6.86 10.60 0.45
N PHE A 34 -7.46 9.46 0.78
CA PHE A 34 -7.01 8.14 0.33
C PHE A 34 -8.16 7.13 0.42
N VAL A 35 -7.94 5.93 -0.12
CA VAL A 35 -8.86 4.80 0.03
C VAL A 35 -8.13 3.69 0.75
N LEU A 36 -8.71 3.19 1.83
CA LEU A 36 -8.17 2.05 2.55
C LEU A 36 -8.87 0.78 2.07
N PHE A 37 -8.08 -0.24 1.70
CA PHE A 37 -8.59 -1.57 1.42
C PHE A 37 -8.15 -2.51 2.54
N VAL A 38 -9.11 -3.21 3.16
CA VAL A 38 -8.86 -4.06 4.33
C VAL A 38 -9.37 -5.47 4.04
N LEU A 39 -8.53 -6.47 4.30
CA LEU A 39 -8.90 -7.87 4.26
C LEU A 39 -8.34 -8.57 5.49
N ARG A 40 -9.18 -9.35 6.19
CA ARG A 40 -8.73 -10.14 7.33
C ARG A 40 -7.79 -11.24 6.83
N ASN A 41 -6.62 -11.34 7.45
CA ASN A 41 -5.63 -12.38 7.15
C ASN A 41 -5.55 -13.42 8.28
N ALA A 42 -5.11 -14.64 7.95
CA ALA A 42 -4.96 -15.73 8.90
C ALA A 42 -3.64 -15.69 9.71
N SER A 43 -2.74 -14.74 9.42
CA SER A 43 -1.38 -14.71 9.96
C SER A 43 -1.28 -14.12 11.38
N GLY A 44 -2.40 -13.73 12.00
CA GLY A 44 -2.45 -13.18 13.35
C GLY A 44 -1.73 -11.82 13.52
N ARG A 45 -1.28 -11.20 12.42
CA ARG A 45 -0.56 -9.92 12.42
C ARG A 45 -1.11 -9.00 11.33
N PRO A 46 -1.24 -7.70 11.61
CA PRO A 46 -1.61 -6.74 10.57
C PRO A 46 -0.47 -6.64 9.54
N ARG A 47 -0.82 -6.61 8.25
CA ARG A 47 0.13 -6.42 7.15
C ARG A 47 -0.32 -5.21 6.34
N LEU A 48 0.63 -4.33 6.03
CA LEU A 48 0.36 -3.06 5.37
C LEU A 48 1.03 -2.99 4.00
N GLY A 49 0.30 -2.44 3.04
CA GLY A 49 0.79 -2.07 1.73
C GLY A 49 0.36 -0.65 1.41
N ILE A 50 1.21 0.13 0.76
CA ILE A 50 0.89 1.49 0.32
C ILE A 50 1.05 1.52 -1.19
N THR A 51 -0.03 1.88 -1.88
CA THR A 51 -0.03 2.10 -3.32
C THR A 51 -0.35 3.56 -3.60
N ALA A 52 0.54 4.23 -4.33
CA ALA A 52 0.28 5.55 -4.89
C ALA A 52 0.09 5.42 -6.39
N THR A 53 -1.01 5.96 -6.91
CA THR A 53 -1.25 6.01 -8.36
C THR A 53 -0.21 6.95 -8.97
N ARG A 54 0.67 6.42 -9.82
CA ARG A 54 1.53 7.25 -10.67
C ARG A 54 0.64 7.87 -11.75
N ARG A 55 0.00 9.00 -11.46
CA ARG A 55 -0.61 9.84 -12.49
C ARG A 55 0.54 10.47 -13.27
N ILE A 56 0.78 10.00 -14.49
CA ILE A 56 1.92 10.42 -15.32
C ILE A 56 1.88 11.94 -15.45
N GLY A 57 2.91 12.57 -14.92
CA GLY A 57 3.04 14.02 -14.79
C GLY A 57 4.48 14.38 -14.43
N SER A 58 5.43 13.81 -15.18
CA SER A 58 6.80 14.31 -15.21
C SER A 58 7.20 14.43 -16.68
N ARG A 59 6.74 15.52 -17.30
CA ARG A 59 7.46 16.15 -18.41
C ARG A 59 8.80 16.54 -17.81
N THR A 60 9.84 15.74 -18.07
CA THR A 60 11.21 16.14 -17.75
C THR A 60 11.46 17.42 -18.52
N TRP A 61 11.67 18.49 -17.77
CA TRP A 61 12.10 19.79 -18.28
C TRP A 61 13.47 19.58 -18.92
N THR A 62 13.55 19.73 -20.23
CA THR A 62 14.82 19.86 -20.95
C THR A 62 15.34 21.27 -20.67
N SER A 63 16.55 21.38 -20.13
CA SER A 63 17.39 22.57 -20.28
C SER A 63 18.72 22.14 -20.90
N TRP A 64 19.10 22.91 -21.92
CA TRP A 64 20.27 22.84 -22.81
C TRP A 64 21.58 22.38 -22.17
#